data_AF-A0A953ADB2-F1
#
_entry.id   AF-A0A953ADB2-F1
#
_cell.length_a   1.000
_cell.length_b   1.000
_cell.length_c   1.000
_cell.angle_alpha   90.00
_cell.angle_beta   90.00
_cell.angle_gamma   90.00
#
_symmetry.space_group_name_H-M   'P 1'
#
loop_
_entity.id
_entity.type
_entity.pdbx_description
1 polymer ?
#
loop_
_entity_poly.entity_id
_entity_poly.type
_entity_poly.pdbx_seq_one_letter_code
_entity_poly.pdbx_strand_id
1 'polypeptide(L)'
;MRERLEQLEASGLDPRSGDLLVVLAWLVRERVEIPEPELNAARRRAMFVLAAGGDPQRDLGLDSIAAERLGGELDTPERRDQLGRALDALAGPAEGLPGVLAALDALRDEPELAWRSFALALLADELAGE
;
A
#
# COMPACT_ATOMS: atom_id res chain seq x y z
N MET A 1 11.77 11.10 5.04
CA MET A 1 11.28 10.55 3.75
C MET A 1 12.44 10.01 2.93
N ARG A 2 13.38 10.85 2.45
CA ARG A 2 14.55 10.41 1.66
C ARG A 2 15.32 9.23 2.29
N GLU A 3 15.70 9.34 3.55
CA GLU A 3 16.42 8.27 4.27
C GLU A 3 15.70 6.91 4.23
N ARG A 4 14.36 6.89 4.32
CA ARG A 4 13.58 5.65 4.21
C ARG A 4 13.63 5.07 2.80
N LEU A 5 13.59 5.92 1.77
CA LEU A 5 13.71 5.49 0.38
C LEU A 5 15.11 4.95 0.09
N GLU A 6 16.15 5.58 0.64
CA GLU A 6 17.54 5.10 0.54
C GLU A 6 17.71 3.72 1.20
N GLN A 7 17.06 3.47 2.34
CA GLN A 7 17.04 2.15 2.98
C GLN A 7 16.31 1.08 2.14
N LEU A 8 15.22 1.45 1.47
CA LEU A 8 14.51 0.55 0.56
C LEU A 8 15.36 0.19 -0.66
N GLU A 9 16.02 1.18 -1.25
CA GLU A 9 16.96 0.97 -2.36
C GLU A 9 18.11 0.04 -1.94
N ALA A 10 18.71 0.29 -0.77
CA ALA A 10 19.81 -0.51 -0.24
C ALA A 10 19.39 -1.96 0.08
N SER A 11 18.10 -2.20 0.32
CA SER A 11 17.55 -3.54 0.55
C SER A 11 17.51 -4.38 -0.74
N GLY A 12 17.65 -3.75 -1.92
CA GLY A 12 17.73 -4.44 -3.21
C GLY A 12 16.47 -5.23 -3.58
N LEU A 13 15.30 -4.81 -3.08
CA LEU A 13 14.02 -5.41 -3.43
C LEU A 13 13.75 -5.24 -4.93
N ASP A 14 13.10 -6.23 -5.54
CA ASP A 14 12.72 -6.13 -6.94
C ASP A 14 11.70 -4.99 -7.13
N PRO A 15 11.87 -4.11 -8.14
CA PRO A 15 10.96 -2.99 -8.41
C PRO A 15 9.49 -3.37 -8.59
N ARG A 16 9.21 -4.62 -8.97
CA ARG A 16 7.85 -5.15 -9.16
C ARG A 16 7.44 -6.10 -8.04
N SER A 17 8.25 -6.26 -7.00
CA SER A 17 7.88 -7.07 -5.84
C SER A 17 6.73 -6.43 -5.07
N GLY A 18 5.77 -7.25 -4.64
CA GLY A 18 4.67 -6.79 -3.80
C GLY A 18 5.15 -6.06 -2.54
N ASP A 19 6.23 -6.55 -1.91
CA ASP A 19 6.83 -5.91 -0.73
C ASP A 19 7.22 -4.44 -0.97
N LEU A 20 7.99 -4.15 -2.02
CA LEU A 20 8.41 -2.77 -2.29
C LEU A 20 7.22 -1.87 -2.62
N LEU A 21 6.29 -2.37 -3.44
CA LEU A 21 5.08 -1.64 -3.82
C LEU A 21 4.20 -1.31 -2.61
N VAL A 22 4.00 -2.29 -1.72
CA VAL A 22 3.24 -2.12 -0.47
C VAL A 22 3.92 -1.13 0.45
N VAL A 23 5.24 -1.20 0.63
CA VAL A 23 5.94 -0.26 1.51
C VAL A 23 5.89 1.17 0.96
N LEU A 24 6.02 1.37 -0.36
CA LEU A 24 5.87 2.70 -0.97
C LEU A 24 4.46 3.25 -0.77
N ALA A 25 3.43 2.43 -0.92
CA ALA A 25 2.05 2.82 -0.64
C ALA A 25 1.82 3.13 0.85
N TRP A 26 2.43 2.35 1.76
CA TRP A 26 2.37 2.58 3.20
C TRP A 26 3.01 3.92 3.62
N LEU A 27 4.13 4.31 2.97
CA LEU A 27 4.82 5.57 3.25
C LEU A 27 3.97 6.81 2.96
N VAL A 28 2.98 6.68 2.09
CA VAL A 28 2.09 7.79 1.69
C VAL A 28 0.70 7.68 2.30
N ARG A 29 0.46 6.72 3.20
CA ARG A 29 -0.89 6.41 3.68
C ARG A 29 -1.61 7.59 4.34
N GLU A 30 -0.87 8.40 5.09
CA GLU A 30 -1.40 9.59 5.77
C GLU A 30 -1.81 10.71 4.80
N ARG A 31 -1.50 10.59 3.50
CA ARG A 31 -1.88 11.56 2.45
C ARG A 31 -3.19 11.20 1.76
N VAL A 32 -3.74 10.02 2.02
CA VAL A 32 -5.07 9.61 1.52
C VAL A 32 -6.09 9.86 2.63
N GLU A 33 -7.06 10.72 2.35
CA GLU A 33 -8.04 11.15 3.34
C GLU A 33 -9.12 10.09 3.52
N ILE A 34 -8.99 9.31 4.59
CA ILE A 34 -9.97 8.30 4.99
C ILE A 34 -10.40 8.60 6.43
N PRO A 35 -11.68 8.87 6.68
CA PRO A 35 -12.17 9.07 8.03
C PRO A 35 -11.83 7.85 8.90
N GLU A 36 -11.18 8.07 10.04
CA GLU A 36 -10.83 7.02 10.99
C GLU A 36 -11.99 6.05 11.32
N PRO A 37 -13.24 6.49 11.58
CA PRO A 37 -14.34 5.54 11.83
C PRO A 37 -14.66 4.65 10.62
N GLU A 38 -14.49 5.16 9.41
CA GLU A 38 -14.69 4.41 8.17
C GLU A 38 -13.55 3.40 7.96
N LEU A 39 -12.30 3.84 8.13
CA LEU A 39 -11.13 2.99 8.05
C LEU A 39 -11.20 1.83 9.07
N ASN A 40 -11.51 2.14 10.33
CA ASN A 40 -11.64 1.14 11.39
C ASN A 40 -12.80 0.17 11.17
N ALA A 41 -13.90 0.61 10.56
CA ALA A 41 -14.98 -0.29 10.18
C ALA A 41 -14.55 -1.24 9.05
N ALA A 42 -13.88 -0.71 8.02
CA ALA A 42 -13.43 -1.50 6.88
C ALA A 42 -12.31 -2.50 7.28
N ARG A 43 -11.30 -2.06 8.06
CA ARG A 43 -10.23 -2.91 8.59
C ARG A 43 -10.77 -4.06 9.42
N ARG A 44 -11.69 -3.79 10.36
CA ARG A 44 -12.33 -4.86 11.16
C ARG A 44 -13.04 -5.89 10.28
N ARG A 45 -13.76 -5.46 9.24
CA ARG A 45 -14.43 -6.38 8.30
C ARG A 45 -13.42 -7.21 7.50
N ALA A 46 -12.33 -6.60 7.03
CA ALA A 46 -11.25 -7.31 6.36
C ALA A 46 -10.57 -8.33 7.29
N MET A 47 -10.34 -7.98 8.56
CA MET A 47 -9.80 -8.88 9.57
C MET A 47 -10.71 -10.06 9.85
N PHE A 48 -12.04 -9.89 9.86
CA PHE A 48 -12.97 -11.01 9.96
C PHE A 48 -12.87 -11.97 8.77
N VAL A 49 -12.65 -11.45 7.56
CA VAL A 49 -12.44 -12.28 6.36
C VAL A 49 -11.14 -13.06 6.47
N LEU A 50 -10.07 -12.41 6.92
CA LEU A 50 -8.76 -13.04 7.11
C LEU A 50 -8.82 -14.15 8.15
N ALA A 51 -9.46 -13.91 9.30
CA ALA A 51 -9.64 -14.90 10.36
C ALA A 51 -10.50 -16.10 9.94
N ALA A 52 -11.41 -15.92 8.97
CA ALA A 52 -12.20 -17.02 8.42
C ALA A 52 -11.42 -17.88 7.41
N GLY A 53 -10.31 -17.37 6.86
CA GLY A 53 -9.50 -18.01 5.82
C GLY A 53 -8.38 -18.95 6.31
N GLY A 54 -8.08 -18.99 7.61
CA GLY A 54 -7.00 -19.81 8.17
C GLY A 54 -5.88 -18.97 8.77
N ASP A 55 -4.61 -19.30 8.50
CA ASP A 55 -3.47 -18.56 9.06
C ASP A 55 -3.38 -17.15 8.45
N PRO A 56 -3.58 -16.08 9.25
CA PRO A 56 -3.70 -14.71 8.75
C PRO A 56 -2.39 -14.19 8.15
N GLN A 57 -1.25 -14.78 8.51
CA GLN A 57 0.06 -14.34 8.05
C GLN A 57 0.49 -15.01 6.74
N ARG A 58 -0.15 -16.14 6.38
CA ARG A 58 0.14 -16.94 5.18
C ARG A 58 -0.56 -16.42 3.91
N ASP A 59 -1.60 -15.59 4.05
CA ASP A 59 -2.45 -15.11 2.94
C ASP A 59 -2.20 -13.63 2.58
N LEU A 60 -1.26 -12.95 3.25
CA LEU A 60 -0.93 -11.54 2.99
C LEU A 60 -0.05 -11.40 1.76
N GLY A 61 -0.69 -11.36 0.60
CA GLY A 61 -0.09 -10.96 -0.67
C GLY A 61 -0.99 -9.97 -1.41
N LEU A 62 -0.55 -9.48 -2.56
CA LEU A 62 -1.34 -8.56 -3.41
C LEU A 62 -2.69 -9.17 -3.85
N ASP A 63 -2.78 -10.51 -3.83
CA ASP A 63 -3.99 -11.28 -4.15
C ASP A 63 -4.83 -11.64 -2.91
N SER A 64 -4.52 -11.08 -1.74
CA SER A 64 -5.26 -11.36 -0.51
C SER A 64 -6.71 -10.91 -0.62
N ILE A 65 -7.65 -11.83 -0.37
CA ILE A 65 -9.08 -11.54 -0.40
C ILE A 65 -9.47 -10.49 0.65
N ALA A 66 -8.77 -10.48 1.80
CA ALA A 66 -8.98 -9.47 2.83
C ALA A 66 -8.56 -8.07 2.35
N ALA A 67 -7.42 -7.96 1.64
CA ALA A 67 -6.94 -6.71 1.07
C ALA A 67 -7.83 -6.24 -0.10
N GLU A 68 -8.27 -7.15 -0.96
CA GLU A 68 -9.20 -6.84 -2.06
C GLU A 68 -10.51 -6.26 -1.52
N ARG A 69 -11.08 -6.90 -0.49
CA ARG A 69 -12.31 -6.41 0.14
C ARG A 69 -12.13 -5.05 0.79
N LEU A 70 -11.04 -4.86 1.53
CA LEU A 70 -10.70 -3.56 2.13
C LEU A 70 -10.58 -2.47 1.06
N GLY A 71 -9.84 -2.76 -0.01
CA GLY A 71 -9.68 -1.87 -1.15
C GLY A 71 -11.01 -1.52 -1.79
N GLY A 72 -11.87 -2.50 -2.05
CA GLY A 72 -13.19 -2.29 -2.66
C GLY A 72 -14.15 -1.50 -1.78
N GLU A 73 -14.07 -1.63 -0.45
CA GLU A 73 -14.90 -0.84 0.46
C GLU A 73 -14.46 0.64 0.55
N LEU A 74 -13.16 0.90 0.40
CA LEU A 74 -12.59 2.25 0.50
C LEU A 74 -12.47 2.96 -0.86
N ASP A 75 -12.75 2.26 -1.97
CA ASP A 75 -12.50 2.73 -3.32
C ASP A 75 -13.39 3.92 -3.69
N THR A 76 -12.76 5.08 -3.85
CA THR A 76 -13.38 6.26 -4.45
C THR A 76 -12.43 6.90 -5.45
N PRO A 77 -12.93 7.54 -6.51
CA PRO A 77 -12.07 8.21 -7.49
C PRO A 77 -11.21 9.30 -6.83
N GLU A 78 -11.75 10.02 -5.85
CA GLU A 78 -11.04 11.01 -5.06
C GLU A 78 -9.84 10.41 -4.30
N ARG A 79 -10.01 9.25 -3.65
CA ARG A 79 -8.92 8.59 -2.90
C ARG A 79 -7.86 8.01 -3.82
N ARG A 80 -8.27 7.50 -4.99
CA ARG A 80 -7.34 7.04 -6.03
C ARG A 80 -6.47 8.18 -6.55
N ASP A 81 -7.07 9.34 -6.82
CA ASP A 81 -6.34 10.54 -7.22
C ASP A 81 -5.40 11.04 -6.10
N GLN A 82 -5.85 11.04 -4.85
CA GLN A 82 -5.00 11.37 -3.69
C GLN A 82 -3.79 10.44 -3.60
N LEU A 83 -4.00 9.12 -3.73
CA LEU A 83 -2.92 8.14 -3.71
C LEU A 83 -1.92 8.38 -4.85
N GLY A 84 -2.42 8.58 -6.08
CA GLY A 84 -1.57 8.88 -7.25
C GLY A 84 -0.68 10.11 -7.02
N ARG A 85 -1.27 11.23 -6.58
CA ARG A 85 -0.52 12.45 -6.25
C ARG A 85 0.48 12.25 -5.13
N ALA A 86 0.12 11.45 -4.14
CA ALA A 86 0.99 11.17 -3.00
C ALA A 86 2.22 10.34 -3.40
N LEU A 87 2.04 9.36 -4.29
CA LEU A 87 3.11 8.58 -4.91
C LEU A 87 3.99 9.44 -5.82
N ASP A 88 3.40 10.31 -6.65
CA ASP A 88 4.15 11.27 -7.48
C ASP A 88 5.06 12.18 -6.65
N ALA A 89 4.62 12.57 -5.45
CA ALA A 89 5.41 13.39 -4.54
C ALA A 89 6.64 12.66 -3.96
N LEU A 90 6.75 11.34 -4.12
CA LEU A 90 7.96 10.57 -3.77
C LEU A 90 9.04 10.62 -4.85
N ALA A 91 8.73 11.05 -6.09
CA ALA A 91 9.71 11.06 -7.19
C ALA A 91 10.91 11.98 -6.91
N GLY A 92 10.67 13.18 -6.35
CA GLY A 92 11.73 14.10 -5.95
C GLY A 92 12.70 13.53 -4.91
N PRO A 93 12.23 13.05 -3.75
CA PRO A 93 13.11 12.43 -2.77
C PRO A 93 13.71 11.09 -3.23
N ALA A 94 13.10 10.40 -4.20
CA ALA A 94 13.63 9.19 -4.81
C ALA A 94 14.72 9.44 -5.87
N GLU A 95 15.06 10.69 -6.18
CA GLU A 95 16.09 11.00 -7.16
C GLU A 95 17.45 10.35 -6.80
N GLY A 96 17.96 9.56 -7.74
CA GLY A 96 19.18 8.76 -7.58
C GLY A 96 18.96 7.32 -7.09
N LEU A 97 17.71 6.90 -6.90
CA LEU A 97 17.33 5.55 -6.42
C LEU A 97 16.57 4.78 -7.52
N PRO A 98 17.28 4.16 -8.49
CA PRO A 98 16.65 3.55 -9.66
C PRO A 98 15.63 2.44 -9.33
N GLY A 99 15.85 1.63 -8.30
CA GLY A 99 14.90 0.58 -7.91
C GLY A 99 13.59 1.16 -7.40
N VAL A 100 13.68 2.13 -6.48
CA VAL A 100 12.53 2.88 -5.98
C VAL A 100 11.81 3.64 -7.10
N LEU A 101 12.54 4.31 -8.00
CA LEU A 101 11.95 5.05 -9.11
C LEU A 101 11.20 4.12 -10.07
N ALA A 102 11.75 2.94 -10.37
CA ALA A 102 11.08 1.94 -11.21
C ALA A 102 9.81 1.38 -10.54
N ALA A 103 9.81 1.19 -9.23
CA ALA A 103 8.63 0.80 -8.48
C ALA A 103 7.54 1.89 -8.46
N LEU A 104 7.93 3.17 -8.29
CA LEU A 104 7.01 4.30 -8.40
C LEU A 104 6.41 4.42 -9.80
N ASP A 105 7.19 4.15 -10.85
CA ASP A 105 6.72 4.13 -12.22
C ASP A 105 5.69 3.02 -12.46
N ALA A 106 5.93 1.81 -11.94
CA ALA A 106 4.97 0.72 -11.98
C ALA A 106 3.64 1.08 -11.29
N LEU A 107 3.69 1.68 -10.11
CA LEU A 107 2.48 2.14 -9.41
C LEU A 107 1.73 3.24 -10.17
N ARG A 108 2.45 4.09 -10.91
CA ARG A 108 1.85 5.16 -11.72
C ARG A 108 1.17 4.61 -12.97
N ASP A 109 1.82 3.67 -13.65
CA ASP A 109 1.29 3.05 -14.88
C ASP A 109 0.09 2.14 -14.58
N GLU A 110 0.08 1.51 -13.40
CA GLU A 110 -0.93 0.55 -12.96
C GLU A 110 -1.72 1.05 -11.73
N PRO A 111 -2.73 1.94 -11.89
CA PRO A 111 -3.47 2.51 -10.75
C PRO A 111 -4.24 1.47 -9.93
N GLU A 112 -4.69 0.37 -10.55
CA GLU A 112 -5.28 -0.76 -9.83
C GLU A 112 -4.27 -1.45 -8.91
N LEU A 113 -3.03 -1.63 -9.39
CA LEU A 113 -1.93 -2.20 -8.61
C LEU A 113 -1.61 -1.27 -7.43
N ALA A 114 -1.51 0.03 -7.67
CA ALA A 114 -1.30 1.01 -6.61
C ALA A 114 -2.38 0.95 -5.53
N TRP A 115 -3.65 0.88 -5.93
CA TRP A 115 -4.76 0.78 -4.98
C TRP A 115 -4.72 -0.53 -4.16
N ARG A 116 -4.40 -1.66 -4.80
CA ARG A 116 -4.23 -2.95 -4.10
C ARG A 116 -3.05 -2.93 -3.13
N SER A 117 -1.91 -2.41 -3.55
CA SER A 117 -0.74 -2.24 -2.67
C SER A 117 -1.05 -1.34 -1.47
N PHE A 118 -1.84 -0.28 -1.68
CA PHE A 118 -2.31 0.59 -0.61
C PHE A 118 -3.27 -0.11 0.36
N ALA A 119 -4.25 -0.85 -0.14
CA ALA A 119 -5.16 -1.62 0.70
C ALA A 119 -4.41 -2.68 1.54
N LEU A 120 -3.47 -3.39 0.92
CA LEU A 120 -2.62 -4.36 1.62
C LEU A 120 -1.75 -3.68 2.68
N ALA A 121 -1.18 -2.51 2.38
CA ALA A 121 -0.43 -1.72 3.36
C ALA A 121 -1.28 -1.35 4.58
N LEU A 122 -2.53 -0.92 4.38
CA LEU A 122 -3.44 -0.58 5.47
C LEU A 122 -3.81 -1.79 6.32
N LEU A 123 -3.93 -2.97 5.72
CA LEU A 123 -4.23 -4.22 6.43
C LEU A 123 -3.00 -4.73 7.20
N ALA A 124 -1.82 -4.66 6.62
CA ALA A 124 -0.57 -5.04 7.26
C ALA A 124 -0.25 -4.15 8.48
N ASP A 125 -0.52 -2.85 8.38
CA ASP A 125 -0.43 -1.87 9.47
C ASP A 125 -1.33 -2.27 10.66
N GLU A 126 -2.60 -2.61 10.40
CA GLU A 126 -3.54 -3.10 11.43
C GLU A 126 -3.05 -4.40 12.10
N LEU A 127 -2.48 -5.32 11.32
CA LEU A 127 -1.96 -6.60 11.84
C LEU A 127 -0.69 -6.44 12.67
N ALA A 128 0.12 -5.44 12.37
CA ALA A 128 1.31 -5.10 13.15
C ALA A 128 0.96 -4.49 14.52
N GLY A 129 -0.30 -4.08 14.74
CA GLY A 129 -0.80 -3.61 16.03
C GLY A 129 -0.44 -2.16 16.35
N GLU A 130 -0.16 -1.34 15.34
CA GLU A 130 0.08 0.10 15.49
C GLU A 130 -1.11 0.93 14.97
#